data_AF-A0A2E1XRQ3-F1
#
_entry.id   AF-A0A2E1XRQ3-F1
#
_cell.length_a   1.000
_cell.length_b   1.000
_cell.length_c   1.000
_cell.angle_alpha   90.00
_cell.angle_beta   90.00
_cell.angle_gamma   90.00
#
_symmetry.space_group_name_H-M   'P 1'
#
loop_
_entity.id
_entity.type
_entity.pdbx_description
1 polymer ?
#
loop_
_entity_poly.entity_id
_entity_poly.type
_entity_poly.pdbx_seq_one_letter_code
_entity_poly.pdbx_strand_id
1 'polypeptide(L)' 'MKKIAIIFSAIALFGFTSCNKCHECHADVNGAEVELGEYCGDEAEDLETNGYVDPSDSTGTVHVVHCGEDH' A
#
# COMPACT_ATOMS: atom_id res chain seq x y z
N MET A 1 -15.35 -46.51 -16.44
CA MET A 1 -14.26 -45.89 -15.63
C MET A 1 -13.81 -44.62 -16.31
N LYS A 2 -13.53 -43.57 -15.52
CA LYS A 2 -13.03 -42.23 -15.89
C LYS A 2 -13.89 -41.49 -16.92
N LYS A 3 -14.49 -40.36 -16.51
CA LYS A 3 -14.07 -39.03 -16.99
C LYS A 3 -14.29 -38.02 -15.87
N ILE A 4 -13.22 -37.27 -15.63
CA ILE A 4 -13.01 -36.30 -14.57
C ILE A 4 -13.90 -35.10 -14.88
N ALA A 5 -14.78 -34.73 -13.96
CA ALA A 5 -15.46 -33.44 -14.01
C ALA A 5 -14.65 -32.46 -13.16
N ILE A 6 -13.79 -31.70 -13.83
CA ILE A 6 -13.03 -30.60 -13.26
C ILE A 6 -14.05 -29.55 -12.81
N ILE A 7 -14.18 -29.38 -11.49
CA ILE A 7 -15.01 -28.32 -10.93
C ILE A 7 -14.26 -27.01 -11.12
N PHE A 8 -14.81 -26.19 -12.02
CA PHE A 8 -14.52 -24.77 -12.17
C PHE A 8 -14.61 -24.08 -10.81
N SER A 9 -13.49 -23.57 -10.31
CA SER A 9 -13.50 -22.51 -9.31
C SER A 9 -12.71 -21.34 -9.88
N ALA A 10 -13.34 -20.64 -10.81
CA ALA A 10 -12.93 -19.29 -11.17
C ALA A 10 -13.38 -18.38 -10.03
N ILE A 11 -12.54 -18.28 -9.00
CA ILE A 11 -12.64 -17.21 -8.02
C ILE A 11 -12.19 -15.96 -8.76
N ALA A 12 -13.12 -15.31 -9.45
CA ALA A 12 -12.93 -13.96 -9.92
C ALA A 12 -12.91 -13.06 -8.68
N LEU A 13 -11.71 -12.80 -8.17
CA LEU A 13 -11.44 -11.68 -7.28
C LEU A 13 -11.61 -10.41 -8.12
N PHE A 14 -12.86 -10.02 -8.35
CA PHE A 14 -13.14 -8.64 -8.74
C PHE A 14 -12.78 -7.79 -7.54
N GLY A 15 -11.52 -7.38 -7.47
CA GLY A 15 -11.09 -6.28 -6.63
C GLY A 15 -11.99 -5.11 -6.99
N PHE A 16 -12.82 -4.69 -6.05
CA PHE A 16 -13.61 -3.49 -6.17
C PHE A 16 -12.62 -2.34 -6.33
N THR A 17 -12.33 -1.93 -7.57
CA THR A 17 -11.65 -0.65 -7.84
C THR A 17 -12.67 0.45 -7.53
N SER A 18 -13.03 0.55 -6.27
CA SER A 18 -13.85 1.62 -5.74
C SER A 18 -13.14 2.93 -6.04
N CYS A 19 -13.86 3.92 -6.52
CA CYS A 19 -13.39 5.28 -6.83
C CYS A 19 -12.92 6.06 -5.60
N ASN A 20 -12.05 5.49 -4.76
CA ASN A 20 -11.22 6.27 -3.88
C ASN A 20 -9.99 6.68 -4.69
N LYS A 21 -9.72 7.97 -4.76
CA LYS A 21 -8.44 8.46 -5.28
C LYS A 21 -7.41 7.98 -4.27
N CYS A 22 -6.76 6.88 -4.58
CA CYS A 22 -5.63 6.43 -3.81
C CYS A 22 -4.41 7.19 -4.29
N HIS A 23 -3.49 7.39 -3.37
CA HIS A 23 -2.34 8.25 -3.54
C HIS A 23 -1.08 7.41 -3.34
N GLU A 24 -0.12 7.57 -4.24
CA GLU A 24 1.22 7.03 -4.00
C GLU A 24 1.82 7.75 -2.79
N CYS A 25 2.35 6.96 -1.85
CA CYS A 25 2.96 7.47 -0.64
C CYS A 25 4.45 7.13 -0.60
N HIS A 26 5.27 8.06 -0.15
CA HIS A 26 6.68 7.85 0.10
C HIS A 26 7.09 8.36 1.48
N ALA A 27 8.16 7.81 2.04
CA ALA A 27 8.78 8.28 3.28
C ALA A 27 10.13 8.94 3.03
N ASP A 28 10.40 10.01 3.77
CA ASP A 28 11.72 10.65 3.81
C ASP A 28 12.69 9.89 4.72
N VAL A 29 13.54 9.07 4.12
CA VAL A 29 14.55 8.26 4.83
C VAL A 29 15.94 8.77 4.45
N ASN A 30 16.62 9.41 5.42
CA ASN A 30 17.98 9.95 5.23
C ASN A 30 18.11 10.94 4.04
N GLY A 31 17.05 11.68 3.73
CA GLY A 31 17.02 12.63 2.60
C GLY A 31 16.84 11.97 1.23
N ALA A 32 16.43 10.70 1.20
CA ALA A 32 15.95 10.01 0.02
C ALA A 32 14.49 9.58 0.25
N GLU A 33 13.70 9.62 -0.81
CA GLU A 33 12.32 9.16 -0.80
C GLU A 33 12.29 7.65 -1.01
N VAL A 34 11.58 6.95 -0.12
CA VAL A 34 11.35 5.52 -0.18
C VAL A 34 9.86 5.29 -0.45
N GLU A 35 9.55 4.78 -1.64
CA GLU A 35 8.19 4.43 -2.04
C GLU A 35 7.59 3.38 -1.10
N LEU A 36 6.45 3.70 -0.49
CA LEU A 36 5.69 2.84 0.41
C LEU A 36 4.54 2.12 -0.31
N GLY A 37 4.13 2.62 -1.47
CA GLY A 37 3.00 2.13 -2.26
C GLY A 37 1.79 3.08 -2.25
N GLU A 38 0.70 2.61 -2.84
CA GLU A 38 -0.55 3.34 -2.97
C GLU A 38 -1.48 3.07 -1.76
N TYR A 39 -1.93 4.15 -1.10
CA TYR A 39 -2.86 4.11 0.04
C TYR A 39 -4.08 4.99 -0.21
N CYS A 40 -5.21 4.68 0.41
CA CYS A 40 -6.49 5.30 0.10
C CYS A 40 -7.17 5.88 1.34
N GLY A 41 -7.72 7.10 1.23
CA GLY A 41 -8.55 7.70 2.28
C GLY A 41 -7.85 7.78 3.64
N ASP A 42 -8.53 7.33 4.69
CA ASP A 42 -8.04 7.37 6.08
C ASP A 42 -6.69 6.64 6.25
N GLU A 43 -6.40 5.61 5.45
CA GLU A 43 -5.13 4.88 5.53
C GLU A 43 -3.94 5.75 5.10
N ALA A 44 -4.14 6.60 4.08
CA ALA A 44 -3.13 7.55 3.66
C ALA A 44 -2.97 8.68 4.70
N GLU A 45 -4.09 9.22 5.19
CA GLU A 45 -4.08 10.29 6.21
C GLU A 45 -3.46 9.83 7.53
N ASP A 46 -3.75 8.60 7.96
CA ASP A 46 -3.12 7.98 9.13
C ASP A 46 -1.61 7.79 8.92
N LEU A 47 -1.18 7.42 7.71
CA LEU A 47 0.23 7.21 7.42
C LEU A 47 1.01 8.53 7.42
N GLU A 48 0.44 9.60 6.85
CA GLU A 48 1.01 10.96 6.91
C GLU A 48 1.03 11.50 8.36
N THR A 49 0.00 11.20 9.16
CA THR A 49 -0.11 11.67 10.55
C THR A 49 0.84 10.96 11.50
N ASN A 50 0.93 9.63 11.39
CA ASN A 50 1.73 8.81 12.30
C ASN A 50 3.18 8.64 11.83
N GLY A 51 3.44 8.83 10.54
CA GLY A 51 4.73 8.58 9.90
C GLY A 51 5.01 7.09 9.70
N TYR A 52 6.20 6.80 9.19
CA TYR A 52 6.65 5.44 8.87
C TYR A 52 7.89 5.07 9.67
N VAL A 53 7.92 3.87 10.25
CA VAL A 53 9.13 3.30 10.85
C VAL A 53 9.64 2.22 9.90
N ASP A 54 10.84 2.42 9.37
CA ASP A 54 11.46 1.43 8.51
C ASP A 54 11.69 0.13 9.31
N PRO A 55 11.15 -1.02 8.87
CA PRO A 55 11.32 -2.30 9.59
C PRO A 55 12.78 -2.78 9.62
N SER A 56 13.65 -2.23 8.77
CA SER A 56 15.10 -2.43 8.80
C SER A 56 15.82 -1.45 9.73
N ASP A 57 15.16 -0.37 10.17
CA ASP A 57 15.69 0.56 11.16
C ASP A 57 15.45 0.05 12.59
N SER A 58 16.54 -0.40 13.22
CA SER A 58 16.53 -0.83 14.63
C SER A 58 16.42 0.31 15.64
N THR A 59 16.53 1.58 15.22
CA THR A 59 16.48 2.74 16.10
C THR A 59 15.05 3.23 16.38
N GLY A 60 14.09 2.80 15.55
CA GLY A 60 12.69 3.19 15.67
C GLY A 60 12.44 4.64 15.26
N THR A 61 13.23 5.15 14.31
CA THR A 61 13.04 6.50 13.80
C THR A 61 11.70 6.57 13.04
N VAL A 62 10.91 7.58 13.35
CA VAL A 62 9.68 7.88 12.61
C VAL A 62 10.02 8.84 11.48
N HIS A 63 9.82 8.38 10.26
CA HIS A 63 10.01 9.12 9.02
C HIS A 63 8.74 9.86 8.63
N VAL A 64 8.91 11.07 8.08
CA VAL A 64 7.79 11.83 7.52
C VAL A 64 7.30 11.11 6.27
N VAL A 65 5.97 11.03 6.13
CA VAL A 65 5.32 10.40 4.98
C VAL A 65 4.54 11.46 4.23
N HIS A 66 4.62 11.38 2.90
CA HIS A 66 3.92 12.23 1.96
C HIS A 66 3.09 11.35 1.03
N CYS A 67 1.79 11.62 0.92
CA CYS A 67 0.86 10.89 0.06
C CYS A 67 0.22 11.82 -0.96
N GLY A 68 0.36 11.50 -2.25
CA GLY A 68 -0.35 12.23 -3.32
C GLY A 68 0.31 13.53 -3.73
N GLU A 69 1.62 13.64 -3.49
CA GLU A 69 2.47 14.66 -4.08
C GLU A 69 2.79 14.26 -5.52
N ASP A 70 2.44 15.11 -6.49
CA ASP A 70 2.83 14.92 -7.90
C ASP A 70 4.34 15.19 -8.02
N HIS A 71 5.11 14.15 -8.38
CA HIS A 71 6.55 14.23 -8.72
C HIS A 71 6.84 14.97 -10.02
#